data_AF-A0A1G5T4J3-F1
#
_entry.id   AF-A0A1G5T4J3-F1
#
_cell.length_a   1.000
_cell.length_b   1.000
_cell.length_c   1.000
_cell.angle_alpha   90.00
_cell.angle_beta   90.00
_cell.angle_gamma   90.00
#
_symmetry.space_group_name_H-M   'P 1'
#
loop_
_entity.id
_entity.type
_entity.pdbx_description
1 polymer ?
#
loop_
_entity_poly.entity_id
_entity_poly.type
_entity_poly.pdbx_seq_one_letter_code
_entity_poly.pdbx_strand_id
1 'polypeptide(L)'
;MPKRNPYHAGPVTDHFDGLRFRNVENEPETDRSLGDVLRWRRAAPNTPWPRALEVSPVVPETRVAGLRVTMVGHATVLIQVAGLNILTDPVWSPRASPLAFAGPKRVTAPGVTLDALPPIDAILLSHNHYDHLDIATLRALHARHDPLIVTPLGNDVIVKRHIPAARTIARDWGEHAEVAPGAQAHVVPALHWSSRGVRDRRMALWGGFMLRVAGRQVYFAGDTGYGTGAIFRAIYARFGAPDLALLPIGAYDPRWFMAAQHTDPDDAIQIMADLDARAAIGIHWGTFKLTDEPRDDPALRLAAGLAARGIDPARFVALQPAESFTLD
;
A
#
# COMPACT_ATOMS: atom_id res chain seq x y z
N MET A 1 31.30 -5.54 13.66
CA MET A 1 31.06 -6.39 12.47
C MET A 1 30.45 -5.52 11.38
N PRO A 2 30.93 -5.57 10.13
CA PRO A 2 30.23 -4.90 9.03
C PRO A 2 28.80 -5.42 9.01
N LYS A 3 27.82 -4.52 9.17
CA LYS A 3 26.42 -4.90 9.15
C LYS A 3 26.13 -5.32 7.71
N ARG A 4 25.91 -6.61 7.49
CA ARG A 4 25.38 -7.11 6.22
C ARG A 4 23.87 -6.86 6.23
N ASN A 5 23.31 -6.48 5.09
CA ASN A 5 21.86 -6.42 4.93
C ASN A 5 21.27 -7.85 5.05
N PRO A 6 20.31 -8.10 5.97
CA PRO A 6 19.76 -9.43 6.22
C PRO A 6 18.71 -9.87 5.20
N TYR A 7 18.27 -8.97 4.32
CA TYR A 7 17.15 -9.17 3.40
C TYR A 7 17.60 -9.14 1.93
N HIS A 8 18.64 -8.39 1.59
CA HIS A 8 19.10 -8.26 0.21
C HIS A 8 20.63 -8.30 0.11
N ALA A 9 21.12 -8.98 -0.92
CA ALA A 9 22.52 -8.99 -1.31
C ALA A 9 22.59 -8.77 -2.82
N GLY A 10 23.06 -7.60 -3.24
CA GLY A 10 23.14 -7.17 -4.63
C GLY A 10 24.23 -6.11 -4.82
N PRO A 11 24.51 -5.71 -6.07
CA PRO A 11 25.47 -4.66 -6.37
C PRO A 11 24.97 -3.31 -5.84
N VAL A 12 25.90 -2.36 -5.64
CA VAL A 12 25.54 -0.96 -5.38
C VAL A 12 24.83 -0.39 -6.61
N THR A 13 23.72 0.31 -6.39
CA THR A 13 22.94 1.00 -7.42
C THR A 13 22.75 2.48 -7.03
N ASP A 14 22.01 3.23 -7.82
CA ASP A 14 21.59 4.60 -7.52
C ASP A 14 20.74 4.68 -6.23
N HIS A 15 19.98 3.63 -5.91
CA HIS A 15 19.07 3.59 -4.77
C HIS A 15 19.39 2.47 -3.76
N PHE A 16 20.54 1.79 -3.87
CA PHE A 16 21.04 0.82 -2.88
C PHE A 16 22.55 0.98 -2.64
N ASP A 17 22.96 1.28 -1.40
CA ASP A 17 24.36 1.57 -1.07
C ASP A 17 25.19 0.34 -0.63
N GLY A 18 24.69 -0.87 -0.89
CA GLY A 18 25.29 -2.12 -0.41
C GLY A 18 24.82 -2.54 0.99
N LEU A 19 24.16 -1.65 1.74
CA LEU A 19 23.55 -1.94 3.03
C LEU A 19 22.08 -1.51 3.11
N ARG A 20 21.74 -0.32 2.63
CA ARG A 20 20.40 0.27 2.71
C ARG A 20 19.94 0.79 1.36
N PHE A 21 18.64 0.73 1.16
CA PHE A 21 17.94 1.40 0.09
C PHE A 21 17.75 2.89 0.40
N ARG A 22 17.53 3.69 -0.64
CA ARG A 22 17.34 5.14 -0.59
C ARG A 22 16.16 5.53 -1.48
N ASN A 23 15.53 6.67 -1.19
CA ASN A 23 14.54 7.25 -2.08
C ASN A 23 15.21 7.78 -3.36
N VAL A 24 14.38 8.03 -4.38
CA VAL A 24 14.79 8.71 -5.61
C VAL A 24 15.49 10.03 -5.27
N GLU A 25 16.53 10.38 -6.03
CA GLU A 25 17.31 11.59 -5.81
C GLU A 25 16.42 12.86 -5.83
N ASN A 26 16.77 13.83 -5.00
CA ASN A 26 16.05 15.11 -4.81
C ASN A 26 14.67 15.02 -4.15
N GLU A 27 14.24 13.85 -3.69
CA GLU A 27 13.05 13.75 -2.85
C GLU A 27 13.34 14.13 -1.38
N PRO A 28 12.34 14.61 -0.62
CA PRO A 28 12.49 14.92 0.80
C PRO A 28 12.96 13.73 1.65
N GLU A 29 13.75 14.01 2.68
CA GLU A 29 14.22 12.99 3.62
C GLU A 29 13.07 12.43 4.48
N THR A 30 13.04 11.11 4.62
CA THR A 30 12.00 10.37 5.37
C THR A 30 12.48 9.94 6.75
N ASP A 31 13.80 9.90 6.98
CA ASP A 31 14.37 9.62 8.29
C ASP A 31 14.05 10.75 9.30
N ARG A 32 13.42 10.37 10.41
CA ARG A 32 13.08 11.27 11.53
C ARG A 32 13.96 10.99 12.72
N SER A 33 14.44 12.05 13.38
CA SER A 33 15.27 11.89 14.57
C SER A 33 14.43 11.45 15.78
N LEU A 34 15.08 10.91 16.82
CA LEU A 34 14.41 10.63 18.09
C LEU A 34 13.83 11.91 18.72
N GLY A 35 14.47 13.05 18.50
CA GLY A 35 13.97 14.36 18.93
C GLY A 35 12.67 14.75 18.21
N ASP A 36 12.57 14.48 16.90
CA ASP A 36 11.34 14.70 16.13
C ASP A 36 10.20 13.80 16.63
N VAL A 37 10.49 12.51 16.88
CA VAL A 37 9.49 11.58 17.43
C VAL A 37 8.99 12.07 18.80
N LEU A 38 9.89 12.52 19.67
CA LEU A 38 9.52 13.05 20.99
C LEU A 38 8.72 14.35 20.87
N ARG A 39 9.10 15.25 19.95
CA ARG A 39 8.36 16.49 19.66
C ARG A 39 6.93 16.17 19.23
N TRP A 40 6.79 15.23 18.29
CA TRP A 40 5.49 14.77 17.83
C TRP A 40 4.66 14.20 18.99
N ARG A 41 5.19 13.25 19.76
CA ARG A 41 4.43 12.62 20.87
C ARG A 41 3.99 13.60 21.96
N ARG A 42 4.74 14.68 22.20
CA ARG A 42 4.38 15.73 23.17
C ARG A 42 3.32 16.69 22.65
N ALA A 43 3.30 16.94 21.35
CA ALA A 43 2.38 17.87 20.70
C ALA A 43 1.13 17.18 20.12
N ALA A 44 1.09 15.84 20.11
CA ALA A 44 0.01 15.07 19.52
C ALA A 44 -1.34 15.43 20.15
N PRO A 45 -2.35 15.82 19.35
CA PRO A 45 -3.68 16.13 19.86
C PRO A 45 -4.37 14.88 20.39
N ASN A 46 -5.31 15.07 21.31
CA ASN A 46 -6.21 14.00 21.69
C ASN A 46 -7.33 13.85 20.65
N THR A 47 -7.08 13.03 19.64
CA THR A 47 -8.06 12.71 18.58
C THR A 47 -8.66 11.31 18.80
N PRO A 48 -9.72 11.14 19.62
CA PRO A 48 -10.27 9.82 19.89
C PRO A 48 -10.87 9.19 18.62
N TRP A 49 -10.58 7.90 18.41
CA TRP A 49 -11.28 7.06 17.44
C TRP A 49 -12.23 6.12 18.19
N PRO A 50 -13.30 5.62 17.54
CA PRO A 50 -14.13 4.57 18.12
C PRO A 50 -13.28 3.32 18.43
N ARG A 51 -13.69 2.54 19.44
CA ARG A 51 -12.94 1.33 19.86
C ARG A 51 -12.97 0.22 18.81
N ALA A 52 -14.10 0.09 18.14
CA ALA A 52 -14.36 -0.84 17.06
C ALA A 52 -15.54 -0.33 16.23
N LEU A 53 -15.55 -0.65 14.95
CA LEU A 53 -16.66 -0.42 14.02
C LEU A 53 -16.94 -1.75 13.32
N GLU A 54 -18.17 -2.23 13.50
CA GLU A 54 -18.67 -3.39 12.79
C GLU A 54 -18.90 -3.05 11.31
N VAL A 55 -18.64 -4.04 10.45
CA VAL A 55 -18.89 -3.97 9.02
C VAL A 55 -19.61 -5.25 8.66
N SER A 56 -20.68 -5.15 7.87
CA SER A 56 -21.32 -6.33 7.27
C SER A 56 -20.46 -6.78 6.09
N PRO A 57 -19.72 -7.90 6.19
CA PRO A 57 -18.82 -8.29 5.14
C PRO A 57 -19.59 -8.76 3.90
N VAL A 58 -19.03 -8.51 2.72
CA VAL A 58 -19.55 -9.01 1.45
C VAL A 58 -18.81 -10.27 1.03
N VAL A 59 -19.46 -11.06 0.17
CA VAL A 59 -18.84 -12.20 -0.53
C VAL A 59 -18.59 -11.76 -1.97
N PRO A 60 -17.33 -11.54 -2.38
CA PRO A 60 -17.02 -11.19 -3.75
C PRO A 60 -17.39 -12.29 -4.75
N GLU A 61 -17.62 -11.90 -6.01
CA GLU A 61 -17.78 -12.86 -7.10
C GLU A 61 -16.51 -13.70 -7.27
N THR A 62 -16.66 -14.96 -7.69
CA THR A 62 -15.50 -15.86 -7.80
C THR A 62 -14.46 -15.36 -8.79
N ARG A 63 -14.90 -14.82 -9.94
CA ARG A 63 -14.07 -14.21 -11.00
C ARG A 63 -14.88 -13.13 -11.70
N VAL A 64 -14.23 -12.04 -12.10
CA VAL A 64 -14.86 -10.94 -12.87
C VAL A 64 -14.06 -10.71 -14.14
N ALA A 65 -14.75 -10.56 -15.28
CA ALA A 65 -14.11 -10.29 -16.56
C ALA A 65 -13.64 -8.82 -16.70
N GLY A 66 -14.46 -7.86 -16.25
CA GLY A 66 -14.12 -6.44 -16.19
C GLY A 66 -13.16 -6.09 -15.04
N LEU A 67 -12.93 -4.80 -14.81
CA LEU A 67 -12.15 -4.31 -13.67
C LEU A 67 -13.10 -3.99 -12.52
N ARG A 68 -12.99 -4.74 -11.42
CA ARG A 68 -13.70 -4.49 -10.17
C ARG A 68 -12.73 -4.49 -9.01
N VAL A 69 -12.87 -3.54 -8.10
CA VAL A 69 -12.16 -3.55 -6.83
C VAL A 69 -13.14 -3.64 -5.67
N THR A 70 -12.78 -4.40 -4.65
CA THR A 70 -13.53 -4.50 -3.39
C THR A 70 -12.61 -4.15 -2.22
N MET A 71 -13.03 -3.19 -1.42
CA MET A 71 -12.27 -2.73 -0.26
C MET A 71 -12.40 -3.74 0.87
N VAL A 72 -11.29 -4.39 1.23
CA VAL A 72 -11.22 -5.20 2.45
C VAL A 72 -10.95 -4.28 3.64
N GLY A 73 -10.04 -3.32 3.49
CA GLY A 73 -9.73 -2.29 4.48
C GLY A 73 -8.25 -1.97 4.55
N HIS A 74 -7.92 -0.76 5.01
CA HIS A 74 -6.57 -0.19 5.01
C HIS A 74 -5.99 -0.11 3.58
N ALA A 75 -4.86 -0.76 3.31
CA ALA A 75 -4.30 -0.94 1.98
C ALA A 75 -4.66 -2.29 1.34
N THR A 76 -5.51 -3.10 1.99
CA THR A 76 -5.98 -4.37 1.45
C THR A 76 -7.17 -4.17 0.53
N VAL A 77 -6.94 -4.40 -0.76
CA VAL A 77 -7.95 -4.32 -1.81
C VAL A 77 -7.92 -5.62 -2.62
N LEU A 78 -9.09 -6.18 -2.87
CA LEU A 78 -9.26 -7.25 -3.86
C LEU A 78 -9.47 -6.61 -5.23
N ILE A 79 -8.53 -6.80 -6.15
CA ILE A 79 -8.60 -6.37 -7.54
C ILE A 79 -8.99 -7.59 -8.37
N GLN A 80 -10.13 -7.51 -9.05
CA GLN A 80 -10.59 -8.50 -10.02
C GLN A 80 -10.49 -7.90 -11.42
N VAL A 81 -9.73 -8.53 -12.31
CA VAL A 81 -9.50 -8.03 -13.68
C VAL A 81 -9.21 -9.16 -14.63
N ALA A 82 -9.96 -9.24 -15.74
CA ALA A 82 -9.78 -10.25 -16.79
C ALA A 82 -9.73 -11.71 -16.24
N GLY A 83 -10.54 -12.00 -15.22
CA GLY A 83 -10.59 -13.31 -14.57
C GLY A 83 -9.44 -13.59 -13.60
N LEU A 84 -8.60 -12.61 -13.27
CA LEU A 84 -7.61 -12.70 -12.20
C LEU A 84 -8.14 -12.06 -10.92
N ASN A 85 -7.77 -12.62 -9.78
CA ASN A 85 -8.01 -12.06 -8.45
C ASN A 85 -6.66 -11.79 -7.78
N ILE A 86 -6.41 -10.51 -7.49
CA ILE A 86 -5.15 -10.02 -6.97
C ILE A 86 -5.42 -9.26 -5.67
N LEU A 87 -4.67 -9.56 -4.60
CA LEU A 87 -4.75 -8.83 -3.34
C LEU A 87 -3.56 -7.87 -3.21
N THR A 88 -3.82 -6.66 -2.71
CA THR A 88 -2.77 -5.74 -2.26
C THR A 88 -2.58 -5.88 -0.75
N ASP A 89 -1.33 -5.85 -0.26
CA ASP A 89 -0.96 -5.70 1.16
C ASP A 89 -1.94 -6.34 2.16
N PRO A 90 -2.12 -7.67 2.14
CA PRO A 90 -3.22 -8.31 2.83
C PRO A 90 -2.99 -8.35 4.34
N VAL A 91 -3.91 -7.74 5.09
CA VAL A 91 -3.90 -7.69 6.55
C VAL A 91 -5.30 -7.95 7.10
N TRP A 92 -5.47 -9.07 7.79
CA TRP A 92 -6.68 -9.40 8.57
C TRP A 92 -6.41 -9.39 10.07
N SER A 93 -5.15 -9.34 10.51
CA SER A 93 -4.81 -9.32 11.92
C SER A 93 -5.49 -8.16 12.67
N PRO A 94 -5.85 -8.36 13.96
CA PRO A 94 -6.44 -7.33 14.79
C PRO A 94 -5.45 -6.23 15.19
N ARG A 95 -4.14 -6.45 14.98
CA ARG A 95 -3.08 -5.46 15.24
C ARG A 95 -2.02 -5.46 14.15
N ALA A 96 -1.56 -4.27 13.80
CA ALA A 96 -0.39 -4.05 12.96
C ALA A 96 0.85 -3.91 13.87
N SER A 97 1.37 -5.03 14.38
CA SER A 97 2.47 -5.01 15.36
C SER A 97 3.22 -6.34 15.42
N PRO A 98 4.51 -6.35 15.80
CA PRO A 98 5.20 -7.59 16.17
C PRO A 98 4.70 -8.20 17.49
N LEU A 99 4.01 -7.41 18.32
CA LEU A 99 3.53 -7.82 19.63
C LEU A 99 2.01 -7.97 19.60
N ALA A 100 1.50 -9.11 20.06
CA ALA A 100 0.06 -9.36 20.09
C ALA A 100 -0.73 -8.42 21.03
N PHE A 101 -0.05 -7.81 22.01
CA PHE A 101 -0.68 -6.98 23.06
C PHE A 101 -0.41 -5.47 22.90
N ALA A 102 0.50 -5.04 22.04
CA ALA A 102 0.92 -3.65 21.89
C ALA A 102 0.91 -3.20 20.43
N GLY A 103 0.85 -1.90 20.17
CA GLY A 103 0.81 -1.33 18.82
C GLY A 103 -0.61 -1.13 18.27
N PRO A 104 -0.74 -0.54 17.06
CA PRO A 104 -2.01 -0.14 16.46
C PRO A 104 -3.01 -1.30 16.41
N LYS A 105 -4.19 -1.09 17.01
CA LYS A 105 -5.31 -2.02 16.93
C LYS A 105 -6.22 -1.62 15.77
N ARG A 106 -6.70 -2.60 15.02
CA ARG A 106 -7.75 -2.43 14.02
C ARG A 106 -9.01 -1.85 14.69
N VAL A 107 -9.55 -0.82 14.08
CA VAL A 107 -10.81 -0.18 14.48
C VAL A 107 -11.94 -0.69 13.60
N THR A 108 -11.80 -0.65 12.28
CA THR A 108 -12.86 -1.10 11.36
C THR A 108 -12.65 -2.56 10.93
N ALA A 109 -13.70 -3.37 11.08
CA ALA A 109 -13.69 -4.77 10.68
C ALA A 109 -13.45 -4.93 9.15
N PRO A 110 -12.86 -6.05 8.70
CA PRO A 110 -12.64 -6.29 7.27
C PRO A 110 -13.96 -6.37 6.49
N GLY A 111 -13.97 -5.78 5.30
CA GLY A 111 -15.10 -5.78 4.38
C GLY A 111 -15.35 -7.10 3.68
N VAL A 112 -14.34 -7.96 3.63
CA VAL A 112 -14.42 -9.35 3.15
C VAL A 112 -13.74 -10.20 4.20
N THR A 113 -14.41 -11.25 4.68
CA THR A 113 -13.77 -12.20 5.60
C THR A 113 -12.75 -13.04 4.85
N LEU A 114 -11.71 -13.50 5.56
CA LEU A 114 -10.67 -14.31 4.94
C LEU A 114 -11.24 -15.61 4.32
N ASP A 115 -12.31 -16.16 4.91
CA ASP A 115 -13.03 -17.36 4.42
C ASP A 115 -13.90 -17.08 3.19
N ALA A 116 -14.34 -15.83 2.99
CA ALA A 116 -15.15 -15.43 1.84
C ALA A 116 -14.32 -15.02 0.62
N LEU A 117 -12.99 -15.00 0.73
CA LEU A 117 -12.13 -14.66 -0.40
C LEU A 117 -12.30 -15.66 -1.55
N PRO A 118 -12.41 -15.19 -2.80
CA PRO A 118 -12.33 -16.07 -3.96
C PRO A 118 -10.89 -16.60 -4.14
N PRO A 119 -10.64 -17.55 -5.06
CA PRO A 119 -9.28 -18.02 -5.32
C PRO A 119 -8.36 -16.84 -5.69
N ILE A 120 -7.28 -16.65 -4.93
CA ILE A 120 -6.32 -15.57 -5.11
C ILE A 120 -5.16 -16.07 -5.97
N ASP A 121 -4.90 -15.40 -7.09
CA ASP A 121 -3.83 -15.79 -8.01
C ASP A 121 -2.50 -15.16 -7.62
N ALA A 122 -2.54 -13.89 -7.22
CA ALA A 122 -1.36 -13.14 -6.82
C ALA A 122 -1.60 -12.17 -5.67
N ILE A 123 -0.52 -11.84 -4.97
CA ILE A 123 -0.45 -10.80 -3.95
C ILE A 123 0.60 -9.78 -4.39
N LEU A 124 0.23 -8.49 -4.39
CA LEU A 124 1.15 -7.36 -4.55
C LEU A 124 1.47 -6.83 -3.15
N LEU A 125 2.72 -7.00 -2.72
CA LEU A 125 3.18 -6.63 -1.39
C LEU A 125 4.15 -5.45 -1.48
N SER A 126 3.70 -4.25 -1.13
CA SER A 126 4.40 -2.97 -1.35
C SER A 126 5.66 -2.80 -0.50
N HIS A 127 5.62 -3.19 0.78
CA HIS A 127 6.75 -3.05 1.70
C HIS A 127 6.52 -3.86 2.98
N ASN A 128 7.47 -3.78 3.92
CA ASN A 128 7.50 -4.64 5.10
C ASN A 128 6.90 -4.06 6.39
N HIS A 129 6.20 -2.93 6.39
CA HIS A 129 5.55 -2.46 7.63
C HIS A 129 4.45 -3.42 8.08
N TYR A 130 4.12 -3.39 9.37
CA TYR A 130 3.25 -4.40 9.99
C TYR A 130 1.79 -4.32 9.55
N ASP A 131 1.38 -3.16 9.06
CA ASP A 131 0.07 -2.86 8.47
C ASP A 131 0.00 -3.10 6.95
N HIS A 132 1.08 -3.62 6.34
CA HIS A 132 1.10 -4.02 4.93
C HIS A 132 1.57 -5.47 4.73
N LEU A 133 2.50 -5.93 5.58
CA LEU A 133 3.03 -7.29 5.61
C LEU A 133 2.66 -7.97 6.92
N ASP A 134 1.51 -8.62 6.91
CA ASP A 134 1.00 -9.46 7.99
C ASP A 134 1.29 -10.95 7.73
N ILE A 135 2.27 -11.48 8.46
CA ILE A 135 2.71 -12.87 8.35
C ILE A 135 1.59 -13.88 8.68
N ALA A 136 0.68 -13.55 9.62
CA ALA A 136 -0.41 -14.44 9.96
C ALA A 136 -1.41 -14.56 8.80
N THR A 137 -1.74 -13.42 8.19
CA THR A 137 -2.58 -13.38 6.99
C THR A 137 -1.91 -14.10 5.82
N LEU A 138 -0.63 -13.81 5.52
CA LEU A 138 0.08 -14.46 4.42
C LEU A 138 0.17 -15.99 4.60
N ARG A 139 0.34 -16.50 5.82
CA ARG A 139 0.30 -17.94 6.11
C ARG A 139 -1.05 -18.56 5.78
N ALA A 140 -2.13 -17.90 6.19
CA ALA A 140 -3.47 -18.39 5.92
C ALA A 140 -3.80 -18.35 4.43
N LEU A 141 -3.40 -17.29 3.70
CA LEU A 141 -3.56 -17.19 2.25
C LEU A 141 -2.75 -18.25 1.50
N HIS A 142 -1.49 -18.48 1.88
CA HIS A 142 -0.67 -19.55 1.29
C HIS A 142 -1.31 -20.92 1.49
N ALA A 143 -1.78 -21.24 2.70
CA ALA A 143 -2.43 -22.52 2.98
C ALA A 143 -3.72 -22.75 2.18
N ARG A 144 -4.43 -21.67 1.79
CA ARG A 144 -5.75 -21.74 1.13
C ARG A 144 -5.68 -21.66 -0.39
N HIS A 145 -4.79 -20.82 -0.92
CA HIS A 145 -4.78 -20.45 -2.33
C HIS A 145 -3.40 -20.60 -2.98
N ASP A 146 -2.34 -20.73 -2.19
CA ASP A 146 -0.94 -20.69 -2.64
C ASP A 146 -0.66 -19.62 -3.72
N PRO A 147 -0.98 -18.33 -3.49
CA PRO A 147 -0.84 -17.29 -4.50
C PRO A 147 0.63 -16.98 -4.78
N LEU A 148 0.91 -16.42 -5.96
CA LEU A 148 2.21 -15.82 -6.24
C LEU A 148 2.34 -14.49 -5.51
N ILE A 149 3.36 -14.32 -4.68
CA ILE A 149 3.62 -13.07 -3.96
C ILE A 149 4.70 -12.27 -4.69
N VAL A 150 4.33 -11.13 -5.28
CA VAL A 150 5.27 -10.20 -5.92
C VAL A 150 5.60 -9.09 -4.93
N THR A 151 6.90 -8.80 -4.78
CA THR A 151 7.39 -7.87 -3.76
C THR A 151 8.55 -7.02 -4.29
N PRO A 152 8.83 -5.85 -3.70
CA PRO A 152 10.14 -5.21 -3.86
C PRO A 152 11.25 -6.03 -3.17
N LEU A 153 12.49 -5.85 -3.62
CA LEU A 153 13.68 -6.56 -3.13
C LEU A 153 13.75 -6.71 -1.60
N GLY A 154 13.98 -7.93 -1.13
CA GLY A 154 14.23 -8.28 0.27
C GLY A 154 13.00 -8.57 1.11
N ASN A 155 11.80 -8.15 0.69
CA ASN A 155 10.55 -8.51 1.38
C ASN A 155 10.24 -10.01 1.25
N ASP A 156 10.65 -10.64 0.16
CA ASP A 156 10.52 -12.07 -0.09
C ASP A 156 11.30 -12.91 0.93
N VAL A 157 12.48 -12.46 1.36
CA VAL A 157 13.27 -13.13 2.41
C VAL A 157 12.53 -13.13 3.75
N ILE A 158 11.80 -12.04 4.06
CA ILE A 158 10.98 -11.94 5.27
C ILE A 158 9.82 -12.94 5.21
N VAL A 159 9.14 -13.02 4.05
CA VAL A 159 8.05 -13.98 3.83
C VAL A 159 8.56 -15.41 3.93
N LYS A 160 9.60 -15.77 3.18
CA LYS A 160 10.18 -17.13 3.14
C LYS A 160 10.73 -17.60 4.48
N ARG A 161 11.22 -16.69 5.33
CA ARG A 161 11.61 -17.03 6.72
C ARG A 161 10.45 -17.62 7.52
N HIS A 162 9.22 -17.18 7.26
CA HIS A 162 8.02 -17.62 7.99
C HIS A 162 7.17 -18.63 7.23
N ILE A 163 7.33 -18.68 5.90
CA ILE A 163 6.58 -19.52 4.96
C ILE A 163 7.57 -20.04 3.89
N PRO A 164 8.42 -21.05 4.20
CA PRO A 164 9.48 -21.47 3.28
C PRO A 164 9.00 -21.93 1.90
N ALA A 165 7.77 -22.45 1.82
CA ALA A 165 7.15 -22.92 0.58
C ALA A 165 6.43 -21.82 -0.23
N ALA A 166 6.39 -20.57 0.27
CA ALA A 166 5.70 -19.50 -0.44
C ALA A 166 6.36 -19.22 -1.81
N ARG A 167 5.53 -19.14 -2.85
CA ARG A 167 5.93 -18.69 -4.18
C ARG A 167 6.13 -17.18 -4.12
N THR A 168 7.38 -16.72 -4.13
CA THR A 168 7.70 -15.29 -4.10
C THR A 168 8.59 -14.89 -5.28
N ILE A 169 8.31 -13.72 -5.85
CA ILE A 169 9.18 -13.05 -6.83
C ILE A 169 9.48 -11.64 -6.33
N ALA A 170 10.75 -11.39 -6.00
CA ALA A 170 11.22 -10.06 -5.66
C ALA A 170 11.76 -9.35 -6.91
N ARG A 171 11.45 -8.06 -7.04
CA ARG A 171 11.84 -7.21 -8.17
C ARG A 171 12.31 -5.84 -7.70
N ASP A 172 13.22 -5.28 -8.46
CA ASP A 172 13.69 -3.91 -8.25
C ASP A 172 12.74 -2.88 -8.89
N TRP A 173 12.89 -1.61 -8.56
CA TRP A 173 12.21 -0.52 -9.24
C TRP A 173 12.47 -0.56 -10.74
N GLY A 174 11.38 -0.54 -11.51
CA GLY A 174 11.40 -0.60 -12.96
C GLY A 174 11.49 -2.01 -13.54
N GLU A 175 11.61 -3.06 -12.72
CA GLU A 175 11.45 -4.44 -13.17
C GLU A 175 9.99 -4.90 -13.03
N HIS A 176 9.69 -6.07 -13.60
CA HIS A 176 8.36 -6.67 -13.49
C HIS A 176 8.40 -8.18 -13.25
N ALA A 177 7.29 -8.69 -12.75
CA ALA A 177 7.00 -10.12 -12.66
C ALA A 177 5.74 -10.44 -13.49
N GLU A 178 5.74 -11.58 -14.16
CA GLU A 178 4.54 -12.13 -14.78
C GLU A 178 3.70 -12.82 -13.71
N VAL A 179 2.49 -12.31 -13.45
CA VAL A 179 1.57 -12.85 -12.43
C VAL A 179 0.62 -13.91 -12.98
N ALA A 180 0.38 -13.87 -14.28
CA ALA A 180 -0.32 -14.86 -15.08
C ALA A 180 0.05 -14.62 -16.57
N PRO A 181 -0.24 -15.55 -17.50
CA PRO A 181 0.06 -15.36 -18.92
C PRO A 181 -0.44 -14.02 -19.47
N GLY A 182 0.49 -13.14 -19.87
CA GLY A 182 0.16 -11.80 -20.39
C GLY A 182 -0.27 -10.77 -19.34
N ALA A 183 -0.12 -11.08 -18.05
CA ALA A 183 -0.41 -10.20 -16.93
C ALA A 183 0.88 -9.87 -16.17
N GLN A 184 1.23 -8.59 -16.06
CA GLN A 184 2.50 -8.14 -15.48
C GLN A 184 2.28 -7.19 -14.30
N ALA A 185 3.01 -7.40 -13.22
CA ALA A 185 3.15 -6.45 -12.12
C ALA A 185 4.53 -5.80 -12.19
N HIS A 186 4.59 -4.52 -12.56
CA HIS A 186 5.81 -3.70 -12.58
C HIS A 186 6.00 -3.07 -11.21
N VAL A 187 7.15 -3.26 -10.57
CA VAL A 187 7.45 -2.56 -9.31
C VAL A 187 7.89 -1.14 -9.66
N VAL A 188 7.27 -0.14 -9.04
CA VAL A 188 7.55 1.27 -9.30
C VAL A 188 7.97 2.00 -8.03
N PRO A 189 8.76 3.09 -8.15
CA PRO A 189 9.19 3.86 -6.98
C PRO A 189 8.03 4.42 -6.18
N ALA A 190 8.25 4.54 -4.88
CA ALA A 190 7.42 5.29 -3.93
C ALA A 190 8.33 6.07 -2.98
N LEU A 191 7.87 7.23 -2.51
CA LEU A 191 8.58 8.03 -1.54
C LEU A 191 8.22 7.54 -0.13
N HIS A 192 9.00 6.59 0.41
CA HIS A 192 8.73 5.96 1.71
C HIS A 192 10.00 5.37 2.33
N TRP A 193 9.85 4.37 3.20
CA TRP A 193 10.91 3.58 3.80
C TRP A 193 10.38 2.23 4.28
N SER A 194 11.26 1.38 4.81
CA SER A 194 10.92 0.05 5.31
C SER A 194 11.60 -0.23 6.65
N SER A 195 10.97 -1.02 7.53
CA SER A 195 11.58 -1.58 8.75
C SER A 195 10.66 -2.62 9.38
N ARG A 196 11.22 -3.69 9.95
CA ARG A 196 10.48 -4.63 10.82
C ARG A 196 11.01 -4.71 12.24
N GLY A 197 12.30 -4.47 12.42
CA GLY A 197 12.96 -4.38 13.72
C GLY A 197 13.53 -2.98 13.98
N VAL A 198 14.42 -2.91 14.95
CA VAL A 198 15.04 -1.64 15.40
C VAL A 198 16.30 -1.29 14.61
N ARG A 199 16.86 -2.25 13.86
CA ARG A 199 18.19 -2.12 13.22
C ARG A 199 18.20 -2.41 11.72
N ASP A 200 17.03 -2.58 11.13
CA ASP A 200 16.84 -2.98 9.74
C ASP A 200 16.13 -1.92 8.88
N ARG A 201 16.08 -0.68 9.37
CA ARG A 201 15.52 0.44 8.62
C ARG A 201 16.19 0.57 7.25
N ARG A 202 15.36 0.63 6.22
CA ARG A 202 15.71 0.69 4.78
C ARG A 202 16.52 -0.51 4.28
N MET A 203 16.46 -1.67 4.94
CA MET A 203 17.19 -2.86 4.47
C MET A 203 16.37 -3.75 3.52
N ALA A 204 15.07 -3.53 3.37
CA ALA A 204 14.29 -4.06 2.24
C ALA A 204 13.79 -2.89 1.40
N LEU A 205 13.58 -3.10 0.11
CA LEU A 205 13.01 -2.09 -0.77
C LEU A 205 11.50 -1.91 -0.45
N TRP A 206 10.96 -0.77 -0.82
CA TRP A 206 9.53 -0.42 -0.79
C TRP A 206 9.11 0.06 -2.17
N GLY A 207 7.83 0.08 -2.50
CA GLY A 207 7.37 0.60 -3.78
C GLY A 207 5.88 0.43 -4.00
N GLY A 208 5.42 0.96 -5.13
CA GLY A 208 4.10 0.66 -5.68
C GLY A 208 4.17 -0.40 -6.77
N PHE A 209 3.04 -0.65 -7.40
CA PHE A 209 2.92 -1.54 -8.56
C PHE A 209 2.10 -0.91 -9.67
N MET A 210 2.58 -1.00 -10.91
CA MET A 210 1.75 -0.86 -12.10
C MET A 210 1.38 -2.26 -12.60
N LEU A 211 0.13 -2.65 -12.41
CA LEU A 211 -0.45 -3.90 -12.87
C LEU A 211 -1.02 -3.73 -14.27
N ARG A 212 -0.56 -4.53 -15.23
CA ARG A 212 -1.02 -4.51 -16.63
C ARG A 212 -1.61 -5.87 -16.98
N VAL A 213 -2.91 -5.92 -17.28
CA VAL A 213 -3.64 -7.17 -17.55
C VAL A 213 -4.65 -6.94 -18.67
N ALA A 214 -4.55 -7.71 -19.75
CA ALA A 214 -5.51 -7.68 -20.86
C ALA A 214 -5.86 -6.25 -21.37
N GLY A 215 -4.85 -5.39 -21.47
CA GLY A 215 -5.01 -3.99 -21.90
C GLY A 215 -5.48 -3.01 -20.81
N ARG A 216 -5.80 -3.47 -19.60
CA ARG A 216 -6.10 -2.63 -18.43
C ARG A 216 -4.86 -2.33 -17.61
N GLN A 217 -4.83 -1.16 -16.99
CA GLN A 217 -3.73 -0.69 -16.15
C GLN A 217 -4.25 -0.23 -14.78
N VAL A 218 -3.78 -0.87 -13.71
CA VAL A 218 -4.10 -0.50 -12.33
C VAL A 218 -2.81 -0.09 -11.62
N TYR A 219 -2.75 1.14 -11.13
CA TYR A 219 -1.67 1.60 -10.28
C TYR A 219 -2.03 1.38 -8.82
N PHE A 220 -1.19 0.67 -8.07
CA PHE A 220 -1.27 0.55 -6.63
C PHE A 220 -0.07 1.28 -6.02
N ALA A 221 -0.30 2.39 -5.32
CA ALA A 221 0.78 3.23 -4.82
C ALA A 221 1.56 2.63 -3.64
N GLY A 222 0.96 1.70 -2.90
CA GLY A 222 1.42 1.37 -1.55
C GLY A 222 1.34 2.61 -0.65
N ASP A 223 2.31 2.74 0.25
CA ASP A 223 2.53 3.97 1.00
C ASP A 223 3.54 4.87 0.28
N THR A 224 3.21 6.15 0.17
CA THR A 224 4.09 7.15 -0.42
C THR A 224 3.76 8.53 0.12
N GLY A 225 4.77 9.40 0.20
CA GLY A 225 4.59 10.86 0.20
C GLY A 225 4.42 11.38 -1.23
N TYR A 226 3.97 12.63 -1.37
CA TYR A 226 3.91 13.31 -2.67
C TYR A 226 5.30 13.80 -3.14
N GLY A 227 6.07 14.37 -2.20
CA GLY A 227 7.40 14.87 -2.47
C GLY A 227 7.42 15.98 -3.53
N THR A 228 8.28 15.84 -4.53
CA THR A 228 8.36 16.77 -5.67
C THR A 228 7.34 16.48 -6.78
N GLY A 229 6.60 15.36 -6.67
CA GLY A 229 5.75 14.80 -7.71
C GLY A 229 6.50 14.14 -8.88
N ALA A 230 7.84 14.14 -8.87
CA ALA A 230 8.64 13.59 -9.98
C ALA A 230 8.40 12.09 -10.18
N ILE A 231 8.20 11.33 -9.10
CA ILE A 231 7.88 9.90 -9.16
C ILE A 231 6.62 9.66 -10.01
N PHE A 232 5.54 10.40 -9.76
CA PHE A 232 4.26 10.16 -10.42
C PHE A 232 4.27 10.60 -11.89
N ARG A 233 4.89 11.76 -12.19
CA ARG A 233 5.11 12.18 -13.58
C ARG A 233 5.99 11.21 -14.36
N ALA A 234 6.98 10.60 -13.73
CA ALA A 234 7.81 9.56 -14.34
C ALA A 234 7.04 8.25 -14.57
N ILE A 235 6.16 7.85 -13.64
CA ILE A 235 5.25 6.71 -13.82
C ILE A 235 4.34 6.96 -15.03
N TYR A 236 3.71 8.13 -15.13
CA TYR A 236 2.89 8.51 -16.29
C TYR A 236 3.70 8.49 -17.59
N ALA A 237 4.88 9.11 -17.62
CA ALA A 237 5.74 9.14 -18.80
C ALA A 237 6.11 7.74 -19.30
N ARG A 238 6.21 6.75 -18.39
CA ARG A 238 6.57 5.37 -18.72
C ARG A 238 5.39 4.50 -19.11
N PHE A 239 4.26 4.61 -18.43
CA PHE A 239 3.13 3.68 -18.55
C PHE A 239 1.87 4.29 -19.17
N GLY A 240 1.82 5.62 -19.28
CA GLY A 240 0.60 6.36 -19.60
C GLY A 240 -0.39 6.39 -18.44
N ALA A 241 -1.60 6.85 -18.72
CA ALA A 241 -2.70 6.94 -17.76
C ALA A 241 -3.15 5.53 -17.31
N PRO A 242 -3.22 5.26 -15.99
CA PRO A 242 -3.88 4.08 -15.49
C PRO A 242 -5.41 4.21 -15.59
N ASP A 243 -6.09 3.10 -15.84
CA ASP A 243 -7.56 3.02 -15.72
C ASP A 243 -8.01 3.32 -14.28
N LEU A 244 -7.24 2.83 -13.31
CA LEU A 244 -7.53 2.96 -11.89
C LEU A 244 -6.26 3.16 -11.07
N ALA A 245 -6.25 4.13 -10.16
CA ALA A 245 -5.19 4.35 -9.20
C ALA A 245 -5.68 4.10 -7.75
N LEU A 246 -5.01 3.23 -7.00
CA LEU A 246 -5.23 3.03 -5.58
C LEU A 246 -4.23 3.89 -4.80
N LEU A 247 -4.72 4.98 -4.20
CA LEU A 247 -3.91 6.05 -3.63
C LEU A 247 -4.14 6.19 -2.12
N PRO A 248 -3.09 6.21 -1.29
CA PRO A 248 -3.24 6.45 0.14
C PRO A 248 -3.79 7.85 0.41
N ILE A 249 -4.76 7.95 1.32
CA ILE A 249 -5.35 9.24 1.71
C ILE A 249 -5.29 9.48 3.23
N GLY A 250 -4.73 8.54 4.00
CA GLY A 250 -4.61 8.63 5.46
C GLY A 250 -3.15 8.49 5.93
N ALA A 251 -2.95 8.54 7.24
CA ALA A 251 -1.64 8.54 7.90
C ALA A 251 -0.79 9.81 7.71
N TYR A 252 -1.43 10.97 7.50
CA TYR A 252 -0.75 12.20 7.10
C TYR A 252 -0.47 13.20 8.22
N ASP A 253 -1.02 13.05 9.43
CA ASP A 253 -0.84 14.05 10.48
C ASP A 253 0.15 13.64 11.60
N PRO A 254 1.01 14.56 12.05
CA PRO A 254 1.14 15.95 11.60
C PRO A 254 1.99 16.07 10.32
N ARG A 255 1.57 16.94 9.40
CA ARG A 255 2.22 17.13 8.08
C ARG A 255 3.73 17.36 8.15
N TRP A 256 4.23 18.15 9.09
CA TRP A 256 5.68 18.39 9.22
C TRP A 256 6.50 17.10 9.45
N PHE A 257 5.90 16.07 10.06
CA PHE A 257 6.52 14.78 10.32
C PHE A 257 6.20 13.77 9.21
N MET A 258 4.97 13.77 8.70
CA MET A 258 4.48 12.71 7.81
C MET A 258 4.59 13.01 6.30
N ALA A 259 4.61 14.29 5.88
CA ALA A 259 4.49 14.65 4.45
C ALA A 259 5.55 14.03 3.52
N ALA A 260 6.73 13.71 4.06
CA ALA A 260 7.80 13.05 3.30
C ALA A 260 7.54 11.56 3.07
N GLN A 261 6.53 10.94 3.66
CA GLN A 261 6.30 9.48 3.61
C GLN A 261 4.82 9.09 3.48
N HIS A 262 3.89 10.02 3.73
CA HIS A 262 2.45 9.81 3.54
C HIS A 262 1.82 11.04 2.88
N THR A 263 1.04 10.79 1.84
CA THR A 263 0.14 11.74 1.19
C THR A 263 -1.00 12.10 2.12
N ASP A 264 -1.42 13.36 2.10
CA ASP A 264 -2.77 13.71 2.52
C ASP A 264 -3.75 13.61 1.33
N PRO A 265 -5.06 13.85 1.52
CA PRO A 265 -6.02 13.76 0.42
C PRO A 265 -5.76 14.75 -0.72
N ASP A 266 -5.20 15.93 -0.44
CA ASP A 266 -4.86 16.92 -1.47
C ASP A 266 -3.68 16.45 -2.33
N ASP A 267 -2.65 15.91 -1.69
CA ASP A 267 -1.54 15.22 -2.35
C ASP A 267 -2.05 14.07 -3.24
N ALA A 268 -2.97 13.25 -2.73
CA ALA A 268 -3.53 12.13 -3.49
C ALA A 268 -4.31 12.60 -4.74
N ILE A 269 -5.05 13.71 -4.64
CA ILE A 269 -5.71 14.31 -5.81
C ILE A 269 -4.67 14.82 -6.80
N GLN A 270 -3.57 15.40 -6.33
CA GLN A 270 -2.48 15.83 -7.20
C GLN A 270 -1.80 14.63 -7.89
N ILE A 271 -1.61 13.52 -7.20
CA ILE A 271 -1.09 12.27 -7.80
C ILE A 271 -2.03 11.76 -8.89
N MET A 272 -3.34 11.75 -8.64
CA MET A 272 -4.33 11.37 -9.65
C MET A 272 -4.18 12.25 -10.91
N ALA A 273 -3.97 13.56 -10.74
CA ALA A 273 -3.77 14.49 -11.85
C ALA A 273 -2.43 14.28 -12.58
N ASP A 274 -1.32 14.11 -11.85
CA ASP A 274 0.02 13.86 -12.42
C ASP A 274 0.10 12.53 -13.19
N LEU A 275 -0.73 11.55 -12.81
CA LEU A 275 -0.90 10.27 -13.50
C LEU A 275 -1.91 10.32 -14.64
N ASP A 276 -2.69 11.39 -14.76
CA ASP A 276 -3.88 11.47 -15.62
C ASP A 276 -4.80 10.24 -15.45
N ALA A 277 -4.97 9.78 -14.20
CA ALA A 277 -5.71 8.56 -13.91
C ALA A 277 -7.20 8.74 -14.25
N ARG A 278 -7.80 7.76 -14.95
CA ARG A 278 -9.22 7.79 -15.33
C ARG A 278 -10.10 7.82 -14.07
N ALA A 279 -9.81 6.95 -13.11
CA ALA A 279 -10.40 6.94 -11.78
C ALA A 279 -9.36 6.62 -10.69
N ALA A 280 -9.69 6.93 -9.44
CA ALA A 280 -8.88 6.63 -8.27
C ALA A 280 -9.72 6.15 -7.09
N ILE A 281 -9.09 5.41 -6.18
CA ILE A 281 -9.70 4.89 -4.95
C ILE A 281 -8.79 5.20 -3.77
N GLY A 282 -9.36 5.78 -2.73
CA GLY A 282 -8.67 6.11 -1.50
C GLY A 282 -8.44 4.87 -0.65
N ILE A 283 -7.18 4.58 -0.34
CA ILE A 283 -6.74 3.50 0.55
C ILE A 283 -6.02 4.07 1.79
N HIS A 284 -5.56 3.19 2.69
CA HIS A 284 -4.71 3.54 3.84
C HIS A 284 -5.40 4.48 4.87
N TRP A 285 -6.73 4.37 5.00
CA TRP A 285 -7.51 5.21 5.91
C TRP A 285 -8.59 4.42 6.67
N GLY A 286 -9.13 5.03 7.72
CA GLY A 286 -10.31 4.55 8.44
C GLY A 286 -10.17 3.22 9.22
N THR A 287 -9.03 2.52 9.11
CA THR A 287 -8.89 1.14 9.58
C THR A 287 -8.01 1.00 10.82
N PHE A 288 -6.80 1.57 10.79
CA PHE A 288 -5.88 1.63 11.92
C PHE A 288 -5.60 3.10 12.26
N LYS A 289 -5.56 3.43 13.55
CA LYS A 289 -5.07 4.75 13.98
C LYS A 289 -3.53 4.73 14.03
N LEU A 290 -2.89 5.17 12.95
CA LEU A 290 -1.43 5.21 12.82
C LEU A 290 -0.83 6.56 13.24
N THR A 291 -1.64 7.61 13.15
CA THR A 291 -1.27 9.03 13.20
C THR A 291 -2.36 9.85 13.91
N ASP A 292 -2.29 11.17 13.79
CA ASP A 292 -3.06 12.09 14.64
C ASP A 292 -4.39 12.57 14.03
N GLU A 293 -4.63 12.38 12.73
CA GLU A 293 -5.85 12.85 12.09
C GLU A 293 -7.12 12.14 12.62
N PRO A 294 -8.28 12.81 12.60
CA PRO A 294 -9.56 12.17 12.87
C PRO A 294 -9.85 11.06 11.84
N ARG A 295 -10.54 10.00 12.28
CA ARG A 295 -10.80 8.82 11.43
C ARG A 295 -11.40 9.16 10.06
N ASP A 296 -12.38 10.05 10.07
CA ASP A 296 -13.21 10.38 8.91
C ASP A 296 -12.66 11.59 8.13
N ASP A 297 -11.65 12.28 8.67
CA ASP A 297 -11.03 13.45 8.03
C ASP A 297 -10.47 13.15 6.63
N PRO A 298 -9.81 12.00 6.36
CA PRO A 298 -9.36 11.64 5.02
C PRO A 298 -10.45 11.73 3.94
N ALA A 299 -11.63 11.16 4.20
CA ALA A 299 -12.73 11.15 3.23
C ALA A 299 -13.39 12.53 3.09
N LEU A 300 -13.53 13.27 4.20
CA LEU A 300 -14.07 14.62 4.19
C LEU A 300 -13.16 15.59 3.41
N ARG A 301 -11.85 15.52 3.66
CA ARG A 301 -10.85 16.32 2.94
C ARG A 301 -10.73 15.93 1.48
N LEU A 302 -10.84 14.63 1.14
CA LEU A 302 -10.89 14.19 -0.25
C LEU A 302 -12.10 14.83 -0.97
N ALA A 303 -13.30 14.72 -0.41
CA ALA A 303 -14.51 15.28 -1.00
C ALA A 303 -14.40 16.80 -1.19
N ALA A 304 -13.90 17.51 -0.18
CA ALA A 304 -13.67 18.96 -0.27
C ALA A 304 -12.62 19.33 -1.34
N GLY A 305 -11.51 18.59 -1.39
CA GLY A 305 -10.43 18.81 -2.35
C GLY A 305 -10.85 18.55 -3.80
N LEU A 306 -11.71 17.55 -4.05
CA LEU A 306 -12.28 17.27 -5.36
C LEU A 306 -13.24 18.38 -5.80
N ALA A 307 -14.13 18.81 -4.90
CA ALA A 307 -15.06 19.90 -5.16
C ALA A 307 -14.33 21.22 -5.50
N ALA A 308 -13.27 21.55 -4.74
CA ALA A 308 -12.46 22.74 -4.98
C ALA A 308 -11.75 22.74 -6.35
N ARG A 309 -11.46 21.57 -6.90
CA ARG A 309 -10.79 21.39 -8.21
C ARG A 309 -11.76 21.10 -9.35
N GLY A 310 -13.07 21.05 -9.08
CA GLY A 310 -14.09 20.72 -10.07
C GLY A 310 -13.99 19.28 -10.62
N ILE A 311 -13.44 18.35 -9.83
CA ILE A 311 -13.33 16.94 -10.20
C ILE A 311 -14.59 16.22 -9.74
N ASP A 312 -15.19 15.43 -10.64
CA ASP A 312 -16.36 14.60 -10.31
C ASP A 312 -16.02 13.63 -9.15
N PRO A 313 -16.75 13.65 -8.03
CA PRO A 313 -16.51 12.75 -6.91
C PRO A 313 -16.62 11.26 -7.27
N ALA A 314 -17.33 10.90 -8.35
CA ALA A 314 -17.37 9.52 -8.84
C ALA A 314 -16.03 9.06 -9.43
N ARG A 315 -15.13 9.98 -9.80
CA ARG A 315 -13.79 9.64 -10.31
C ARG A 315 -12.76 9.37 -9.21
N PHE A 316 -12.98 9.81 -7.97
CA PHE A 316 -12.07 9.50 -6.87
C PHE A 316 -12.85 9.24 -5.58
N VAL A 317 -13.02 7.95 -5.26
CA VAL A 317 -13.86 7.52 -4.14
C VAL A 317 -13.01 7.03 -2.98
N ALA A 318 -13.27 7.53 -1.77
CA ALA A 318 -12.75 6.95 -0.54
C ALA A 318 -13.63 5.75 -0.15
N LEU A 319 -13.31 4.55 -0.64
CA LEU A 319 -14.09 3.35 -0.32
C LEU A 319 -13.94 2.97 1.16
N GLN A 320 -15.06 2.66 1.80
CA GLN A 320 -15.11 1.97 3.08
C GLN A 320 -15.02 0.45 2.89
N PRO A 321 -14.62 -0.29 3.92
CA PRO A 321 -14.69 -1.75 3.90
C PRO A 321 -16.08 -2.27 3.46
N ALA A 322 -16.07 -3.28 2.59
CA ALA A 322 -17.21 -3.94 1.95
C ALA A 322 -17.77 -3.20 0.72
N GLU A 323 -17.37 -1.96 0.46
CA GLU A 323 -17.74 -1.27 -0.76
C GLU A 323 -16.92 -1.78 -1.96
N SER A 324 -17.51 -1.66 -3.15
CA SER A 324 -16.87 -2.03 -4.41
C SER A 324 -16.97 -0.90 -5.42
N PHE A 325 -15.99 -0.84 -6.31
CA PHE A 325 -15.97 0.05 -7.46
C PHE A 325 -15.72 -0.77 -8.73
N THR A 326 -16.52 -0.55 -9.77
CA THR A 326 -16.39 -1.24 -11.05
C THR A 326 -16.12 -0.21 -12.13
N LEU A 327 -15.18 -0.54 -13.02
CA LEU A 327 -14.84 0.28 -14.17
C LEU A 327 -15.09 -0.52 -15.44
N ASP A 328 -16.07 -0.06 -16.22
CA ASP A 328 -16.40 -0.59 -17.54
C ASP A 328 -15.35 -0.19 -18.60
#